data_AF-A0A953KI31-F1
#
_entry.id   AF-A0A953KI31-F1
#
_cell.length_a   1.000
_cell.length_b   1.000
_cell.length_c   1.000
_cell.angle_alpha   90.00
_cell.angle_beta   90.00
_cell.angle_gamma   90.00
#
_symmetry.space_group_name_H-M   'P 1'
#
loop_
_entity.id
_entity.type
_entity.pdbx_description
1 polymer ?
#
loop_
_entity_poly.entity_id
_entity_poly.type
_entity_poly.pdbx_seq_one_letter_code
_entity_poly.pdbx_strand_id
1 'polypeptide(L)'
;MQQIPGLYFAPSVTSGRGVYCREEISAGSIIEICPVIIIPSHEVDIIHHTDLHDYYFVWGHDDDQAAIALGYGSLYNHADFPNASYVLDLAENTIDIRAIKNITAGEEITINYHGEPGTQAELWFDEKGHRIKRIKA
;
A
#
# COMPACT_ATOMS: atom_id res chain seq x y z
N MET A 1 -0.84 13.59 14.15
CA MET A 1 -1.91 13.58 13.14
C MET A 1 -1.67 12.33 12.30
N GLN A 2 -2.68 11.46 12.10
CA GLN A 2 -2.47 10.17 11.40
C GLN A 2 -2.42 10.33 9.87
N GLN A 3 -3.00 11.39 9.32
CA GLN A 3 -2.98 11.71 7.88
C GLN A 3 -2.58 13.17 7.71
N ILE A 4 -1.91 13.50 6.61
CA ILE A 4 -1.71 14.90 6.22
C ILE A 4 -3.04 15.58 5.87
N PRO A 5 -3.18 16.90 6.08
CA PRO A 5 -4.33 17.66 5.60
C PRO A 5 -4.50 17.50 4.07
N GLY A 6 -5.75 17.43 3.62
CA GLY A 6 -6.05 17.40 2.20
C GLY A 6 -5.86 16.04 1.52
N LEU A 7 -5.53 14.97 2.26
CA LEU A 7 -5.55 13.60 1.75
C LEU A 7 -6.99 13.15 1.42
N TYR A 8 -7.19 12.50 0.28
CA TYR A 8 -8.49 11.99 -0.16
C TYR A 8 -8.31 10.79 -1.12
N PHE A 9 -9.37 10.01 -1.30
CA PHE A 9 -9.41 9.01 -2.39
C PHE A 9 -10.40 9.45 -3.48
N ALA A 10 -10.12 9.05 -4.71
CA ALA A 10 -10.96 9.29 -5.88
C ALA A 10 -10.82 8.12 -6.87
N PRO A 11 -11.70 8.02 -7.89
CA PRO A 11 -11.48 7.07 -8.98
C PRO A 11 -10.11 7.27 -9.62
N SER A 12 -9.34 6.20 -9.76
CA SER A 12 -8.03 6.23 -10.40
C SER A 12 -8.14 5.96 -11.90
N VAL A 13 -7.24 6.58 -12.66
CA VAL A 13 -7.09 6.31 -14.09
C VAL A 13 -6.40 4.97 -14.36
N THR A 14 -5.66 4.43 -13.37
CA THR A 14 -4.93 3.16 -13.50
C THR A 14 -5.77 2.00 -12.99
N SER A 15 -6.27 2.07 -11.75
CA SER A 15 -6.99 0.97 -11.12
C SER A 15 -7.99 1.44 -10.06
N GLY A 16 -9.28 1.24 -10.30
CA GLY A 16 -10.34 1.40 -9.29
C GLY A 16 -10.31 2.74 -8.55
N ARG A 17 -9.83 2.74 -7.30
CA ARG A 17 -9.66 3.92 -6.45
C ARG A 17 -8.17 4.19 -6.29
N GLY A 18 -7.79 5.46 -6.29
CA GLY A 18 -6.46 5.94 -5.94
C GLY A 18 -6.49 6.92 -4.79
N VAL A 19 -5.34 7.16 -4.19
CA VAL A 19 -5.17 8.14 -3.09
C VAL A 19 -4.44 9.37 -3.63
N TYR A 20 -4.86 10.54 -3.19
CA TYR A 20 -4.41 11.84 -3.69
C TYR A 20 -4.30 12.84 -2.54
N CYS A 21 -3.61 13.95 -2.77
CA CYS A 21 -3.60 15.09 -1.84
C CYS A 21 -3.94 16.39 -2.57
N ARG A 22 -4.67 17.30 -1.91
CA ARG A 22 -5.01 18.63 -2.45
C ARG A 22 -3.86 19.63 -2.37
N GLU A 23 -2.82 19.30 -1.62
CA GLU A 23 -1.66 20.13 -1.38
C GLU A 23 -0.40 19.42 -1.89
N GLU A 24 0.65 20.20 -2.19
CA GLU A 24 1.95 19.64 -2.52
C GLU A 24 2.55 18.92 -1.31
N ILE A 25 3.19 17.78 -1.54
CA ILE A 25 3.86 16.99 -0.52
C ILE A 25 5.36 17.02 -0.79
N SER A 26 6.14 17.47 0.20
CA SER A 26 7.60 17.44 0.12
C SER A 26 8.14 16.02 0.25
N ALA A 27 9.25 15.73 -0.43
CA ALA A 27 9.98 14.49 -0.24
C ALA A 27 10.34 14.27 1.24
N GLY A 28 10.18 13.05 1.73
CA GLY A 28 10.44 12.65 3.11
C GLY A 28 9.27 12.90 4.09
N SER A 29 8.19 13.56 3.66
CA SER A 29 7.01 13.74 4.49
C SER A 29 6.30 12.41 4.77
N ILE A 30 5.87 12.20 6.02
CA ILE A 30 4.91 11.16 6.37
C ILE A 30 3.55 11.62 5.85
N ILE A 31 2.95 10.82 4.96
CA ILE A 31 1.65 11.06 4.33
C ILE A 31 0.55 10.52 5.24
N GLU A 32 0.72 9.29 5.71
CA GLU A 32 -0.25 8.59 6.54
C GLU A 32 0.42 7.55 7.42
N ILE A 33 -0.05 7.43 8.66
CA ILE A 33 0.30 6.37 9.62
C ILE A 33 -0.94 5.49 9.72
N CYS A 34 -0.88 4.30 9.12
CA CYS A 34 -2.01 3.38 9.01
C CYS A 34 -1.93 2.33 10.12
N PRO A 35 -2.82 2.32 11.14
CA PRO A 35 -2.91 1.18 12.03
C PRO A 35 -3.26 -0.09 11.26
N VAL A 36 -2.80 -1.25 11.73
CA VAL A 36 -3.08 -2.52 11.04
C VAL A 36 -4.00 -3.46 11.81
N ILE A 37 -4.75 -4.27 11.07
CA ILE A 37 -5.33 -5.51 11.59
C ILE A 37 -4.38 -6.64 11.21
N ILE A 38 -3.75 -7.26 12.22
CA ILE A 38 -2.87 -8.40 12.01
C ILE A 38 -3.71 -9.67 11.86
N ILE A 39 -3.46 -10.39 10.77
CA ILE A 39 -3.99 -11.70 10.47
C ILE A 39 -2.93 -12.73 10.90
N PRO A 40 -3.25 -13.60 11.87
CA PRO A 40 -2.30 -14.57 12.37
C PRO A 40 -1.98 -15.62 11.30
N SER A 41 -0.80 -16.25 11.41
CA SER A 41 -0.24 -17.13 10.37
C SER A 41 -1.16 -18.29 9.95
N HIS A 42 -1.97 -18.81 10.87
CA HIS A 42 -2.92 -19.89 10.60
C HIS A 42 -4.17 -19.47 9.81
N GLU A 43 -4.43 -18.16 9.67
CA GLU A 43 -5.53 -17.61 8.89
C GLU A 43 -5.08 -17.04 7.53
N VAL A 44 -3.77 -16.86 7.31
CA VAL A 44 -3.24 -16.24 6.08
C VAL A 44 -3.69 -16.98 4.84
N ASP A 45 -3.68 -18.32 4.84
CA ASP A 45 -4.14 -19.13 3.70
C ASP A 45 -5.62 -18.87 3.36
N ILE A 46 -6.47 -18.70 4.38
CA ILE A 46 -7.89 -18.38 4.20
C ILE A 46 -8.02 -17.03 3.50
N ILE A 47 -7.34 -15.99 4.03
CA ILE A 47 -7.38 -14.64 3.47
C ILE A 47 -6.80 -14.61 2.04
N HIS A 48 -5.73 -15.37 1.81
CA HIS A 48 -5.09 -15.54 0.52
C HIS A 48 -6.07 -16.09 -0.54
N HIS A 49 -7.13 -16.79 -0.13
CA HIS A 49 -8.20 -17.29 -0.99
C HIS A 49 -9.44 -16.38 -1.11
N THR A 50 -9.43 -15.19 -0.49
CA THR A 50 -10.48 -14.16 -0.61
C THR A 50 -10.05 -13.00 -1.53
N ASP A 51 -10.90 -11.98 -1.67
CA ASP A 51 -10.51 -10.73 -2.37
C ASP A 51 -9.64 -9.81 -1.51
N LEU A 52 -9.52 -10.06 -0.19
CA LEU A 52 -8.53 -9.36 0.66
C LEU A 52 -7.09 -9.71 0.31
N HIS A 53 -6.89 -10.77 -0.49
CA HIS A 53 -5.60 -11.11 -1.10
C HIS A 53 -4.92 -9.90 -1.75
N ASP A 54 -5.71 -9.04 -2.40
CA ASP A 54 -5.19 -7.93 -3.19
C ASP A 54 -4.84 -6.70 -2.33
N TYR A 55 -4.99 -6.80 -0.99
CA TYR A 55 -4.98 -5.66 -0.07
C TYR A 55 -4.13 -5.86 1.18
N TYR A 56 -3.66 -7.08 1.47
CA TYR A 56 -2.83 -7.33 2.65
C TYR A 56 -1.35 -7.11 2.37
N PHE A 57 -0.61 -6.76 3.42
CA PHE A 57 0.84 -6.69 3.46
C PHE A 57 1.38 -7.93 4.17
N VAL A 58 2.52 -8.45 3.72
CA VAL A 58 3.28 -9.46 4.48
C VAL A 58 3.71 -8.83 5.81
N TRP A 59 3.58 -9.58 6.90
CA TRP A 59 3.77 -9.07 8.25
C TRP A 59 4.45 -10.09 9.17
N GLY A 60 5.00 -9.60 10.29
CA GLY A 60 5.68 -10.41 11.30
C GLY A 60 7.18 -10.50 11.08
N HIS A 61 7.90 -11.03 12.07
CA HIS A 61 9.37 -11.19 11.98
C HIS A 61 9.79 -12.34 11.05
N ASP A 62 8.92 -13.33 10.89
CA ASP A 62 9.16 -14.54 10.07
C ASP A 62 8.40 -14.47 8.73
N ASP A 63 7.81 -13.32 8.38
CA ASP A 63 7.00 -13.10 7.17
C ASP A 63 5.86 -14.12 6.98
N ASP A 64 5.33 -14.65 8.10
CA ASP A 64 4.32 -15.70 8.14
C ASP A 64 2.92 -15.18 8.47
N GLN A 65 2.80 -13.90 8.83
CA GLN A 65 1.54 -13.20 9.09
C GLN A 65 1.17 -12.30 7.91
N ALA A 66 -0.05 -11.78 7.94
CA ALA A 66 -0.49 -10.73 7.04
C ALA A 66 -1.07 -9.56 7.83
N ALA A 67 -1.12 -8.38 7.22
CA ALA A 67 -1.69 -7.19 7.82
C ALA A 67 -2.58 -6.45 6.82
N ILE A 68 -3.79 -6.09 7.23
CA ILE A 68 -4.62 -5.13 6.49
C ILE A 68 -4.33 -3.74 7.04
N ALA A 69 -3.90 -2.82 6.16
CA ALA A 69 -3.67 -1.44 6.53
C ALA A 69 -5.01 -0.69 6.56
N LEU A 70 -5.35 -0.12 7.72
CA LEU A 70 -6.51 0.75 7.87
C LEU A 70 -6.23 2.14 7.29
N GLY A 71 -7.15 3.09 7.51
CA GLY A 71 -7.08 4.39 6.86
C GLY A 71 -7.20 4.20 5.34
N TYR A 72 -6.28 4.81 4.57
CA TYR A 72 -6.16 4.56 3.14
C TYR A 72 -5.00 3.62 2.79
N GLY A 73 -4.32 3.00 3.77
CA GLY A 73 -3.12 2.19 3.55
C GLY A 73 -3.27 1.10 2.49
N SER A 74 -4.38 0.35 2.52
CA SER A 74 -4.68 -0.67 1.49
C SER A 74 -5.35 -0.10 0.23
N LEU A 75 -5.42 1.22 0.06
CA LEU A 75 -5.97 1.88 -1.14
C LEU A 75 -4.91 2.50 -2.05
N TYR A 76 -3.66 2.63 -1.60
CA TYR A 76 -2.59 3.16 -2.44
C TYR A 76 -2.30 2.18 -3.58
N ASN A 77 -2.39 2.66 -4.81
CA ASN A 77 -2.16 1.85 -5.99
C ASN A 77 -0.66 1.58 -6.20
N HIS A 78 -0.40 0.53 -6.97
CA HIS A 78 0.94 0.16 -7.40
C HIS A 78 1.48 1.05 -8.52
N ALA A 79 2.78 1.37 -8.49
CA ALA A 79 3.55 1.80 -9.66
C ALA A 79 4.99 1.27 -9.58
N ASP A 80 5.59 0.97 -10.75
CA ASP A 80 7.01 0.58 -10.84
C ASP A 80 7.95 1.70 -10.38
N PHE A 81 7.59 2.95 -10.67
CA PHE A 81 8.32 4.17 -10.32
C PHE A 81 7.48 5.05 -9.38
N PRO A 82 7.22 4.59 -8.14
CA PRO A 82 6.28 5.24 -7.25
C PRO A 82 6.76 6.62 -6.79
N ASN A 83 5.86 7.37 -6.17
CA ASN A 83 6.16 8.64 -5.52
C ASN A 83 6.07 8.59 -3.99
N ALA A 84 5.57 7.48 -3.44
CA ALA A 84 5.65 7.13 -2.04
C ALA A 84 6.21 5.71 -1.83
N SER A 85 6.65 5.44 -0.60
CA SER A 85 6.96 4.10 -0.10
C SER A 85 6.17 3.85 1.18
N TYR A 86 6.18 2.62 1.67
CA TYR A 86 5.65 2.28 2.98
C TYR A 86 6.74 1.72 3.90
N VAL A 87 6.55 1.86 5.21
CA VAL A 87 7.42 1.29 6.25
C VAL A 87 6.55 0.50 7.21
N LEU A 88 6.91 -0.77 7.46
CA LEU A 88 6.24 -1.60 8.46
C LEU A 88 6.84 -1.30 9.84
N ASP A 89 6.06 -0.69 10.73
CA ASP A 89 6.42 -0.49 12.13
C ASP A 89 5.78 -1.59 12.97
N LEU A 90 6.52 -2.68 13.17
CA LEU A 90 6.06 -3.84 13.94
C LEU A 90 5.90 -3.52 15.43
N ALA A 91 6.58 -2.50 15.96
CA ALA A 91 6.50 -2.15 17.38
C ALA A 91 5.20 -1.41 17.68
N GLU A 92 4.80 -0.49 16.81
CA GLU A 92 3.58 0.32 16.95
C GLU A 92 2.37 -0.28 16.22
N ASN A 93 2.57 -1.37 15.47
CA ASN A 93 1.57 -2.00 14.61
C ASN A 93 0.97 -1.00 13.60
N THR A 94 1.85 -0.33 12.86
CA THR A 94 1.46 0.61 11.80
C THR A 94 2.19 0.35 10.49
N ILE A 95 1.58 0.84 9.41
CA ILE A 95 2.20 0.98 8.10
C ILE A 95 2.25 2.47 7.79
N ASP A 96 3.46 3.02 7.71
CA ASP A 96 3.71 4.43 7.47
C ASP A 96 3.92 4.68 5.97
N ILE A 97 3.04 5.44 5.34
CA ILE A 97 3.19 5.89 3.95
C ILE A 97 4.02 7.18 3.93
N ARG A 98 5.10 7.19 3.15
CA ARG A 98 6.08 8.28 3.11
C ARG A 98 6.40 8.71 1.69
N ALA A 99 6.42 10.01 1.43
CA ALA A 99 6.83 10.54 0.14
C ALA A 99 8.32 10.29 -0.09
N ILE A 100 8.70 9.74 -1.24
CA ILE A 100 10.12 9.54 -1.62
C ILE A 100 10.64 10.59 -2.60
N LYS A 101 9.73 11.39 -3.16
CA LYS A 101 10.00 12.58 -3.99
C LYS A 101 8.90 13.62 -3.74
N ASN A 102 9.06 14.84 -4.24
CA ASN A 102 7.99 15.83 -4.18
C ASN A 102 6.79 15.34 -5.00
N ILE A 103 5.58 15.48 -4.46
CA ILE A 103 4.31 15.09 -5.09
C ILE A 103 3.50 16.35 -5.31
N THR A 104 3.06 16.56 -6.54
CA THR A 104 2.26 17.74 -6.89
C THR A 104 0.82 17.60 -6.40
N ALA A 105 0.15 18.71 -6.09
CA ALA A 105 -1.24 18.69 -5.69
C ALA A 105 -2.12 18.03 -6.78
N GLY A 106 -2.90 17.03 -6.40
CA GLY A 106 -3.76 16.25 -7.30
C GLY A 106 -3.06 15.11 -8.05
N GLU A 107 -1.77 14.90 -7.86
CA GLU A 107 -1.07 13.72 -8.35
C GLU A 107 -1.45 12.47 -7.54
N GLU A 108 -1.60 11.33 -8.20
CA GLU A 108 -1.89 10.06 -7.53
C GLU A 108 -0.68 9.61 -6.71
N ILE A 109 -0.92 9.29 -5.45
CA ILE A 109 0.07 8.76 -4.55
C ILE A 109 0.09 7.24 -4.73
N THR A 110 1.23 6.72 -5.16
CA THR A 110 1.43 5.30 -5.48
C THR A 110 2.61 4.75 -4.71
N ILE A 111 2.57 3.46 -4.44
CA ILE A 111 3.62 2.70 -3.75
C ILE A 111 4.10 1.55 -4.64
N ASN A 112 5.25 0.95 -4.32
CA ASN A 112 5.66 -0.32 -4.92
C ASN A 112 5.18 -1.47 -4.04
N TYR A 113 4.45 -2.45 -4.59
CA TYR A 113 3.90 -3.57 -3.81
C TYR A 113 4.95 -4.63 -3.43
N HIS A 114 6.14 -4.58 -4.02
CA HIS A 114 7.24 -5.50 -3.72
C HIS A 114 8.11 -5.04 -2.55
N GLY A 115 7.69 -4.02 -1.79
CA GLY A 115 8.38 -3.51 -0.59
C GLY A 115 9.63 -2.68 -0.85
N GLU A 116 10.47 -3.06 -1.83
CA GLU A 116 11.68 -2.31 -2.19
C GLU A 116 11.55 -1.57 -3.53
N PRO A 117 11.87 -0.26 -3.59
CA PRO A 117 11.92 0.48 -4.84
C PRO A 117 12.89 -0.16 -5.84
N GLY A 118 12.37 -0.63 -6.99
CA GLY A 118 13.15 -1.23 -8.06
C GLY A 118 13.14 -2.76 -8.10
N THR A 119 12.51 -3.43 -7.12
CA THR A 119 12.28 -4.88 -7.19
C THR A 119 11.17 -5.16 -8.19
N GLN A 120 11.52 -5.87 -9.27
CA GLN A 120 10.58 -6.38 -10.27
C GLN A 120 10.30 -7.86 -9.95
N ALA A 121 9.33 -8.10 -9.06
CA ALA A 121 8.74 -9.43 -8.92
C ALA A 121 7.49 -9.53 -9.82
N GLU A 122 7.04 -10.76 -10.10
CA GLU A 122 5.78 -10.93 -10.83
C GLU A 122 4.62 -10.45 -9.95
N LEU A 123 3.69 -9.68 -10.52
CA LEU A 123 2.44 -9.30 -9.86
C LEU A 123 1.36 -10.37 -10.07
N TRP A 124 0.33 -10.34 -9.23
CA TRP A 124 -0.82 -11.24 -9.32
C TRP A 124 -1.92 -10.74 -10.27
N PHE A 125 -1.74 -9.58 -10.89
CA PHE A 125 -2.64 -8.94 -11.86
C PHE A 125 -1.92 -8.51 -13.15
N ASP A 126 -2.66 -8.36 -14.25
CA ASP A 126 -2.16 -7.84 -15.55
C ASP A 126 -2.08 -6.31 -15.58
N GLU A 127 -1.56 -5.74 -16.68
CA GLU A 127 -1.48 -4.29 -16.90
C GLU A 127 -2.84 -3.56 -16.85
N LYS A 128 -3.96 -4.30 -16.92
CA LYS A 128 -5.32 -3.78 -16.85
C LYS A 128 -5.95 -3.97 -15.46
N GLY A 129 -5.18 -4.45 -14.48
CA GLY A 129 -5.65 -4.72 -13.12
C GLY A 129 -6.50 -5.99 -12.99
N HIS A 130 -6.56 -6.86 -14.00
CA HIS A 130 -7.24 -8.15 -13.87
C HIS A 130 -6.33 -9.15 -13.18
N ARG A 131 -6.82 -9.80 -12.13
CA ARG A 131 -6.12 -10.89 -11.46
C ARG A 131 -5.82 -12.03 -12.44
N ILE A 132 -4.53 -12.34 -12.62
CA ILE A 132 -4.03 -13.39 -13.51
C ILE A 132 -3.59 -14.66 -12.77
N LYS A 133 -3.24 -14.54 -11.48
CA LYS A 133 -2.90 -15.66 -10.60
C LYS A 133 -3.05 -15.25 -9.14
N ARG A 134 -2.94 -16.19 -8.21
CA ARG A 134 -2.70 -15.89 -6.79
C ARG A 134 -1.26 -16.31 -6.50
N ILE A 135 -0.45 -15.34 -6.10
CA ILE A 135 0.93 -15.53 -5.65
C ILE A 135 1.02 -14.85 -4.30
N LYS A 136 1.77 -15.42 -3.36
CA LYS A 136 2.09 -14.67 -2.15
C LYS A 136 2.79 -13.38 -2.59
N ALA A 137 2.25 -12.25 -2.15
CA ALA A 137 2.94 -10.96 -2.19
C ALA A 137 4.28 -11.07 -1.46
#